data_AF-A0A3A3G3U3-F1
#
_entry.id   AF-A0A3A3G3U3-F1
#
_cell.length_a   1.000
_cell.length_b   1.000
_cell.length_c   1.000
_cell.angle_alpha   90.00
_cell.angle_beta   90.00
_cell.angle_gamma   90.00
#
_symmetry.space_group_name_H-M   'P 1'
#
loop_
_entity.id
_entity.type
_entity.pdbx_description
1 polymer ?
#
loop_
_entity_poly.entity_id
_entity_poly.type
_entity_poly.pdbx_seq_one_letter_code
_entity_poly.pdbx_strand_id
1 'polypeptide(L)'
;MTQYIRAVDATADLAVLIGRFQPFHNGHAALLRRALDTAPRVAVVLGSSWHARSARNPFNWRERAAMIAASLSAPERARVEFIPLRDYYDDGRWSAALRRDVDAHAGPGARIALVGHFKDDSSYYLSHFPQWQLIAAENAGGIDATAIRRILFEAGSAAKALAALESLVPPAVWQALQAWLASAEYGALAEEYLQVAQYKAAWSVAPYPPIFSTVDAVVTAIGHVLLIRRGGFLGKGQWALPGGFVEPRERLLQSALRELAEETRLAVAAPILQAALREVKVFDHPDRSQRGRTITHAHFFILGGGELPAVEAADDAAQARWLPIVQLAGMEEEFFEDHFHILDRFLHLLNE
;
A
#
# COMPACT_ATOMS: atom_id res chain seq x y z
N MET A 1 20.11 44.24 16.48
CA MET A 1 21.19 43.80 15.58
C MET A 1 21.06 42.30 15.45
N THR A 2 20.06 41.75 14.74
CA THR A 2 19.73 41.88 13.30
C THR A 2 20.86 41.30 12.43
N GLN A 3 20.50 40.30 11.61
CA GLN A 3 21.33 39.51 10.66
C GLN A 3 22.10 38.38 11.36
N TYR A 4 21.75 37.10 11.21
CA TYR A 4 21.76 36.34 9.95
C TYR A 4 20.61 35.31 9.89
N ILE A 5 19.51 35.66 9.22
CA ILE A 5 18.74 34.67 8.46
C ILE A 5 19.35 34.77 7.06
N ARG A 6 20.27 33.87 6.70
CA ARG A 6 20.63 33.73 5.28
C ARG A 6 19.36 33.27 4.58
N ALA A 7 18.89 34.08 3.62
CA ALA A 7 17.99 33.61 2.60
C ALA A 7 18.60 32.30 2.05
N VAL A 8 17.84 31.22 2.12
CA VAL A 8 18.16 30.03 1.33
C VAL A 8 18.00 30.52 -0.10
N ASP A 9 19.11 30.85 -0.78
CA ASP A 9 19.06 31.09 -2.21
C ASP A 9 18.37 29.87 -2.83
N ALA A 10 17.25 30.10 -3.51
CA ALA A 10 16.45 29.07 -4.16
C ALA A 10 17.29 28.42 -5.28
N THR A 11 18.12 27.47 -4.89
CA THR A 11 19.02 26.72 -5.77
C THR A 11 18.30 25.60 -6.48
N ALA A 12 17.10 25.22 -6.02
CA ALA A 12 16.22 24.27 -6.67
C ALA A 12 15.01 24.94 -7.29
N ASP A 13 14.61 24.44 -8.46
CA ASP A 13 13.41 24.86 -9.18
C ASP A 13 12.18 24.07 -8.70
N LEU A 14 12.38 22.84 -8.21
CA LEU A 14 11.37 21.97 -7.61
C LEU A 14 11.91 21.32 -6.32
N ALA A 15 11.15 21.39 -5.23
CA ALA A 15 11.39 20.56 -4.05
C ALA A 15 10.45 19.35 -4.06
N VAL A 16 11.00 18.16 -3.84
CA VAL A 16 10.26 16.90 -3.79
C VAL A 16 10.16 16.44 -2.34
N LEU A 17 8.94 16.17 -1.88
CA LEU A 17 8.67 15.59 -0.57
C LEU A 17 7.94 14.26 -0.77
N ILE A 18 8.55 13.17 -0.33
CA ILE A 18 8.02 11.81 -0.51
C ILE A 18 7.49 11.29 0.81
N GLY A 19 6.29 10.73 0.81
CA GLY A 19 5.75 10.07 1.99
C GLY A 19 4.44 9.33 1.74
N ARG A 20 4.09 8.47 2.68
CA ARG A 20 2.76 7.83 2.71
C ARG A 20 1.70 8.75 3.29
N PHE A 21 2.04 9.63 4.25
CA PHE A 21 1.11 10.56 4.89
C PHE A 21 -0.19 9.90 5.41
N GLN A 22 -0.05 8.85 6.23
CA GLN A 22 -1.15 8.03 6.75
C GLN A 22 -1.35 8.21 8.28
N PRO A 23 -1.98 9.30 8.76
CA PRO A 23 -2.38 10.53 8.03
C PRO A 23 -1.22 11.56 7.94
N PHE A 24 -1.49 12.71 7.32
CA PHE A 24 -0.62 13.89 7.40
C PHE A 24 -0.60 14.44 8.85
N HIS A 25 0.57 14.83 9.36
CA HIS A 25 0.72 15.22 10.76
C HIS A 25 1.72 16.36 10.92
N ASN A 26 1.87 16.92 12.12
CA ASN A 26 2.68 18.13 12.34
C ASN A 26 4.17 17.95 11.96
N GLY A 27 4.74 16.77 12.16
CA GLY A 27 6.07 16.43 11.62
C GLY A 27 6.15 16.54 10.08
N HIS A 28 5.16 16.02 9.35
CA HIS A 28 5.09 16.17 7.89
C HIS A 28 4.85 17.63 7.47
N ALA A 29 4.06 18.39 8.23
CA ALA A 29 3.82 19.81 7.97
C ALA A 29 5.11 20.64 8.06
N ALA A 30 5.99 20.31 9.02
CA ALA A 30 7.31 20.93 9.12
C ALA A 30 8.20 20.61 7.89
N LEU A 31 8.18 19.36 7.42
CA LEU A 31 8.90 18.97 6.19
C LEU A 31 8.35 19.70 4.95
N LEU A 32 7.03 19.80 4.82
CA LEU A 32 6.38 20.52 3.73
C LEU A 32 6.72 22.01 3.77
N ARG A 33 6.76 22.63 4.96
CA ARG A 33 7.20 24.01 5.11
C ARG A 33 8.64 24.18 4.64
N ARG A 34 9.54 23.26 5.02
CA ARG A 34 10.92 23.26 4.54
C ARG A 34 11.02 23.15 3.01
N ALA A 35 10.18 22.33 2.38
CA ALA A 35 10.11 22.24 0.92
C ALA A 35 9.62 23.55 0.28
N LEU A 36 8.59 24.18 0.85
CA LEU A 36 8.07 25.48 0.38
C LEU A 36 9.06 26.64 0.52
N ASP A 37 9.99 26.55 1.47
CA ASP A 37 11.10 27.48 1.69
C ASP A 37 12.31 27.19 0.76
N THR A 38 12.40 25.99 0.22
CA THR A 38 13.54 25.52 -0.59
C THR A 38 13.40 25.90 -2.06
N ALA A 39 12.18 25.80 -2.61
CA ALA A 39 11.93 25.92 -4.03
C ALA A 39 10.62 26.67 -4.31
N PRO A 40 10.48 27.32 -5.49
CA PRO A 40 9.26 28.00 -5.87
C PRO A 40 8.08 27.05 -6.10
N ARG A 41 8.34 25.78 -6.46
CA ARG A 41 7.34 24.72 -6.62
C ARG A 41 7.68 23.53 -5.72
N VAL A 42 6.66 22.80 -5.27
CA VAL A 42 6.80 21.58 -4.47
C VAL A 42 5.99 20.44 -5.09
N ALA A 43 6.63 19.30 -5.30
CA ALA A 43 5.96 18.05 -5.62
C ALA A 43 5.85 17.18 -4.37
N VAL A 44 4.62 16.92 -3.93
CA VAL A 44 4.35 15.98 -2.83
C VAL A 44 4.01 14.62 -3.44
N VAL A 45 4.93 13.68 -3.30
CA VAL A 45 4.79 12.31 -3.79
C VAL A 45 4.06 11.47 -2.75
N LEU A 46 2.90 10.96 -3.12
CA LEU A 46 2.02 10.15 -2.28
C LEU A 46 2.31 8.67 -2.54
N GLY A 47 3.23 8.09 -1.78
CA GLY A 47 3.59 6.67 -1.88
C GLY A 47 2.43 5.74 -1.47
N SER A 48 2.52 4.45 -1.83
CA SER A 48 1.46 3.46 -1.62
C SER A 48 0.08 3.95 -2.13
N SER A 49 0.06 4.65 -3.27
CA SER A 49 -1.18 5.02 -3.95
C SER A 49 -1.85 3.79 -4.57
N TRP A 50 -3.17 3.86 -4.72
CA TRP A 50 -4.05 2.80 -5.21
C TRP A 50 -4.13 1.52 -4.37
N HIS A 51 -3.49 1.44 -3.20
CA HIS A 51 -3.75 0.34 -2.29
C HIS A 51 -5.18 0.36 -1.75
N ALA A 52 -5.76 -0.83 -1.60
CA ALA A 52 -6.94 -1.02 -0.78
C ALA A 52 -6.69 -0.53 0.66
N ARG A 53 -7.74 0.00 1.29
CA ARG A 53 -7.63 0.50 2.67
C ARG A 53 -7.22 -0.60 3.62
N SER A 54 -6.38 -0.23 4.57
CA SER A 54 -5.86 -1.13 5.59
C SER A 54 -5.47 -0.33 6.83
N ALA A 55 -5.29 -0.96 7.98
CA ALA A 55 -4.85 -0.21 9.16
C ALA A 55 -3.43 0.40 9.01
N ARG A 56 -2.62 -0.09 8.05
CA ARG A 56 -1.35 0.54 7.65
C ARG A 56 -1.56 1.71 6.69
N ASN A 57 -2.53 1.60 5.77
CA ASN A 57 -2.89 2.62 4.77
C ASN A 57 -4.40 2.96 4.85
N PRO A 58 -4.85 3.66 5.90
CA PRO A 58 -6.28 3.90 6.13
C PRO A 58 -6.91 4.87 5.11
N PHE A 59 -6.13 5.76 4.51
CA PHE A 59 -6.60 6.79 3.58
C PHE A 59 -6.11 6.54 2.16
N ASN A 60 -6.97 6.75 1.16
CA ASN A 60 -6.54 6.71 -0.24
C ASN A 60 -5.71 7.96 -0.59
N TRP A 61 -5.05 7.98 -1.75
CA TRP A 61 -4.17 9.09 -2.12
C TRP A 61 -4.91 10.42 -2.30
N ARG A 62 -6.16 10.40 -2.77
CA ARG A 62 -6.98 11.60 -2.98
C ARG A 62 -7.34 12.26 -1.65
N GLU A 63 -7.70 11.45 -0.65
CA GLU A 63 -7.96 11.91 0.72
C GLU A 63 -6.71 12.52 1.35
N ARG A 64 -5.55 11.87 1.19
CA ARG A 64 -4.27 12.39 1.68
C ARG A 64 -3.92 13.72 1.01
N ALA A 65 -4.08 13.82 -0.31
CA ALA A 65 -3.89 15.06 -1.04
C ALA A 65 -4.81 16.17 -0.51
N ALA A 66 -6.09 15.86 -0.30
CA ALA A 66 -7.07 16.81 0.23
C ALA A 66 -6.71 17.29 1.65
N MET A 67 -6.29 16.38 2.54
CA MET A 67 -5.83 16.70 3.90
C MET A 67 -4.62 17.65 3.88
N ILE A 68 -3.64 17.38 3.01
CA ILE A 68 -2.45 18.22 2.86
C ILE A 68 -2.84 19.58 2.29
N ALA A 69 -3.61 19.62 1.19
CA ALA A 69 -4.04 20.84 0.54
C ALA A 69 -4.86 21.77 1.47
N ALA A 70 -5.73 21.19 2.31
CA ALA A 70 -6.51 21.92 3.30
C ALA A 70 -5.66 22.50 4.43
N SER A 71 -4.44 21.98 4.64
CA SER A 71 -3.47 22.50 5.62
C SER A 71 -2.63 23.66 5.09
N LEU A 72 -2.81 24.07 3.83
CA LEU A 72 -2.04 25.12 3.16
C LEU A 72 -2.87 26.39 2.91
N SER A 73 -2.23 27.55 3.03
CA SER A 73 -2.80 28.82 2.55
C SER A 73 -2.97 28.80 1.03
N ALA A 74 -3.81 29.69 0.48
CA ALA A 74 -4.04 29.74 -0.97
C ALA A 74 -2.74 29.98 -1.79
N PRO A 75 -1.82 30.89 -1.40
CA PRO A 75 -0.56 31.08 -2.11
C PRO A 75 0.39 29.88 -2.02
N GLU A 76 0.41 29.15 -0.90
CA GLU A 76 1.22 27.93 -0.78
C GLU A 76 0.64 26.81 -1.62
N ARG A 77 -0.68 26.61 -1.55
CA ARG A 77 -1.38 25.57 -2.32
C ARG A 77 -1.19 25.72 -3.82
N ALA A 78 -1.15 26.95 -4.33
CA ALA A 78 -0.88 27.22 -5.74
C ALA A 78 0.52 26.78 -6.21
N ARG A 79 1.43 26.49 -5.28
CA ARG A 79 2.81 26.04 -5.54
C ARG A 79 3.02 24.54 -5.28
N VAL A 80 1.97 23.82 -4.84
CA VAL A 80 2.07 22.40 -4.47
C VAL A 80 1.30 21.54 -5.47
N GLU A 81 2.00 20.54 -6.02
CA GLU A 81 1.44 19.51 -6.89
C GLU A 81 1.52 18.15 -6.19
N PHE A 82 0.50 17.30 -6.39
CA PHE A 82 0.44 15.96 -5.79
C PHE A 82 0.68 14.89 -6.85
N ILE A 83 1.67 14.03 -6.61
CA ILE A 83 2.04 12.94 -7.52
C ILE A 83 1.71 11.62 -6.83
N PRO A 84 0.64 10.90 -7.21
CA PRO A 84 0.38 9.57 -6.67
C PRO A 84 1.42 8.58 -7.22
N LEU A 85 2.05 7.81 -6.33
CA LEU A 85 3.04 6.80 -6.68
C LEU A 85 2.64 5.42 -6.14
N ARG A 86 2.64 4.44 -7.04
CA ARG A 86 2.36 3.03 -6.75
C ARG A 86 3.55 2.35 -6.07
N ASP A 87 3.29 1.31 -5.28
CA ASP A 87 4.34 0.41 -4.81
C ASP A 87 4.69 -0.60 -5.94
N TYR A 88 5.95 -1.03 -6.08
CA TYR A 88 6.33 -2.02 -7.12
C TYR A 88 6.93 -3.31 -6.54
N TYR A 89 7.23 -3.32 -5.24
CA TYR A 89 7.96 -4.40 -4.57
C TYR A 89 9.28 -4.78 -5.28
N ASP A 90 9.80 -3.84 -6.08
CA ASP A 90 11.05 -3.84 -6.82
C ASP A 90 11.56 -2.39 -6.83
N ASP A 91 12.69 -2.17 -6.17
CA ASP A 91 13.21 -0.82 -5.93
C ASP A 91 13.65 -0.12 -7.23
N GLY A 92 14.06 -0.90 -8.23
CA GLY A 92 14.44 -0.41 -9.54
C GLY A 92 13.24 0.16 -10.29
N ARG A 93 12.15 -0.61 -10.37
CA ARG A 93 10.86 -0.17 -10.96
C ARG A 93 10.31 1.03 -10.20
N TRP A 94 10.30 0.98 -8.86
CA TRP A 94 9.80 2.08 -8.03
C TRP A 94 10.61 3.37 -8.24
N SER A 95 11.94 3.28 -8.23
CA SER A 95 12.81 4.45 -8.44
C SER A 95 12.71 5.00 -9.87
N ALA A 96 12.50 4.13 -10.87
CA ALA A 96 12.27 4.54 -12.25
C ALA A 96 10.92 5.27 -12.42
N ALA A 97 9.85 4.74 -11.85
CA ALA A 97 8.53 5.35 -11.86
C ALA A 97 8.56 6.73 -11.17
N LEU A 98 9.15 6.81 -9.98
CA LEU A 98 9.31 8.07 -9.26
C LEU A 98 10.10 9.11 -10.06
N ARG A 99 11.23 8.74 -10.68
CA ARG A 99 12.01 9.67 -11.52
C ARG A 99 11.18 10.16 -12.71
N ARG A 100 10.58 9.24 -13.46
CA ARG A 100 9.75 9.55 -14.62
C ARG A 100 8.65 10.55 -14.24
N ASP A 101 7.94 10.29 -13.16
CA ASP A 101 6.79 11.10 -12.76
C ASP A 101 7.25 12.47 -12.21
N VAL A 102 8.33 12.53 -11.43
CA VAL A 102 8.90 13.82 -10.96
C VAL A 102 9.45 14.64 -12.12
N ASP A 103 10.20 14.05 -13.04
CA ASP A 103 10.81 14.75 -14.17
C ASP A 103 9.74 15.35 -15.10
N ALA A 104 8.62 14.64 -15.30
CA ALA A 104 7.46 15.14 -16.05
C ALA A 104 6.86 16.41 -15.44
N HIS A 105 6.86 16.54 -14.10
CA HIS A 105 6.35 17.73 -13.41
C HIS A 105 7.41 18.84 -13.28
N ALA A 106 8.69 18.47 -13.11
CA ALA A 106 9.78 19.41 -12.96
C ALA A 106 10.05 20.18 -14.27
N GLY A 107 9.98 19.47 -15.40
CA GLY A 107 10.35 19.97 -16.71
C GLY A 107 11.85 19.78 -17.03
N PRO A 108 12.25 19.90 -18.31
CA PRO A 108 13.61 19.60 -18.73
C PRO A 108 14.66 20.50 -18.05
N GLY A 109 15.70 19.89 -17.49
CA GLY A 109 16.85 20.60 -16.89
C GLY A 109 16.58 21.27 -15.54
N ALA A 110 15.42 21.03 -14.92
CA ALA A 110 15.09 21.56 -13.61
C ALA A 110 16.04 21.04 -12.52
N ARG A 111 16.46 21.93 -11.61
CA ARG A 111 17.23 21.57 -10.41
C ARG A 111 16.27 21.07 -9.35
N ILE A 112 16.41 19.81 -8.95
CA ILE A 112 15.49 19.17 -8.01
C ILE A 112 16.18 19.03 -6.65
N ALA A 113 15.49 19.44 -5.59
CA ALA A 113 15.87 19.16 -4.22
C ALA A 113 14.96 18.10 -3.59
N LEU A 114 15.54 17.09 -2.95
CA LEU A 114 14.79 16.07 -2.21
C LEU A 114 14.78 16.42 -0.73
N VAL A 115 13.61 16.75 -0.20
CA VAL A 115 13.42 17.08 1.22
C VAL A 115 12.97 15.83 1.96
N GLY A 116 13.73 15.42 2.97
CA GLY A 116 13.43 14.21 3.73
C GLY A 116 14.12 14.15 5.09
N HIS A 117 13.68 13.19 5.90
CA HIS A 117 14.29 12.88 7.18
C HIS A 117 14.76 11.41 7.17
N PHE A 118 16.04 11.18 7.47
CA PHE A 118 16.61 9.83 7.61
C PHE A 118 16.30 9.31 9.01
N LYS A 119 15.35 8.37 9.12
CA LYS A 119 14.90 7.85 10.42
C LYS A 119 15.12 6.34 10.61
N ASP A 120 15.15 5.54 9.54
CA ASP A 120 15.10 4.07 9.61
C ASP A 120 15.45 3.34 8.29
N ASP A 121 15.35 1.99 8.31
CA ASP A 121 15.43 1.08 7.16
C ASP A 121 14.40 1.38 6.06
N SER A 122 13.35 2.17 6.32
CA SER A 122 12.33 2.50 5.32
C SER A 122 12.68 3.72 4.47
N SER A 123 13.73 4.46 4.84
CA SER A 123 14.18 5.68 4.14
C SER A 123 15.39 5.46 3.22
N TYR A 124 15.84 4.21 3.07
CA TYR A 124 17.01 3.84 2.24
C TYR A 124 16.88 4.29 0.78
N TYR A 125 15.65 4.31 0.24
CA TYR A 125 15.36 4.70 -1.13
C TYR A 125 15.81 6.13 -1.45
N LEU A 126 15.94 7.02 -0.45
CA LEU A 126 16.42 8.39 -0.66
C LEU A 126 17.84 8.42 -1.27
N SER A 127 18.63 7.35 -1.07
CA SER A 127 19.96 7.20 -1.67
C SER A 127 19.94 6.87 -3.16
N HIS A 128 18.80 6.47 -3.73
CA HIS A 128 18.67 6.09 -5.14
C HIS A 128 18.59 7.29 -6.12
N PHE A 129 18.65 8.52 -5.60
CA PHE A 129 18.52 9.76 -6.38
C PHE A 129 19.74 10.68 -6.20
N PRO A 130 20.96 10.23 -6.54
CA PRO A 130 22.18 11.03 -6.38
C PRO A 130 22.18 12.31 -7.23
N GLN A 131 21.33 12.39 -8.25
CA GLN A 131 21.15 13.57 -9.10
C GLN A 131 20.31 14.68 -8.45
N TRP A 132 19.58 14.39 -7.37
CA TRP A 132 18.78 15.37 -6.64
C TRP A 132 19.55 15.90 -5.43
N GLN A 133 19.47 17.21 -5.19
CA GLN A 133 20.09 17.81 -4.02
C GLN A 133 19.32 17.37 -2.76
N LEU A 134 19.95 16.56 -1.93
CA LEU A 134 19.36 16.14 -0.67
C LEU A 134 19.36 17.27 0.36
N ILE A 135 18.19 17.59 0.91
CA ILE A 135 18.01 18.54 2.01
C ILE A 135 17.48 17.77 3.20
N ALA A 136 18.40 17.46 4.11
CA ALA A 136 18.04 16.85 5.39
C ALA A 136 17.25 17.85 6.24
N ALA A 137 16.14 17.39 6.79
CA ALA A 137 15.37 18.10 7.79
C ALA A 137 15.43 17.34 9.12
N GLU A 138 15.53 18.10 10.22
CA GLU A 138 15.42 17.55 11.56
C GLU A 138 14.00 17.06 11.82
N ASN A 139 13.86 16.03 12.65
CA ASN A 139 12.56 15.51 13.04
C ASN A 139 11.85 16.50 13.97
N ALA A 140 10.96 17.32 13.41
CA ALA A 140 10.14 18.23 14.21
C ALA A 140 9.19 17.43 15.14
N GLY A 141 9.56 17.34 16.42
CA GLY A 141 8.67 16.89 17.50
C GLY A 141 8.60 15.38 17.74
N GLY A 142 9.45 14.55 17.10
CA GLY A 142 9.49 13.11 17.38
C GLY A 142 8.26 12.32 16.94
N ILE A 143 7.30 12.96 16.27
CA ILE A 143 6.02 12.37 15.88
C ILE A 143 6.26 11.27 14.84
N ASP A 144 5.66 10.11 15.07
CA ASP A 144 5.71 8.94 14.18
C ASP A 144 4.30 8.59 13.69
N ALA A 145 4.15 8.41 12.38
CA ALA A 145 2.90 7.99 11.77
C ALA A 145 2.41 6.65 12.33
N THR A 146 3.31 5.75 12.75
CA THR A 146 2.93 4.51 13.42
C THR A 146 2.26 4.79 14.77
N ALA A 147 2.82 5.71 15.58
CA ALA A 147 2.20 6.11 16.84
C ALA A 147 0.81 6.75 16.63
N ILE A 148 0.64 7.57 15.59
CA ILE A 148 -0.67 8.16 15.26
C ILE A 148 -1.69 7.09 14.88
N ARG A 149 -1.32 6.11 14.05
CA ARG A 149 -2.24 5.01 13.71
C ARG A 149 -2.58 4.14 14.92
N ARG A 150 -1.64 3.93 15.85
CA ARG A 150 -1.96 3.27 17.12
C ARG A 150 -2.99 4.06 17.92
N ILE A 151 -2.87 5.40 18.00
CA ILE A 151 -3.90 6.22 18.64
C ILE A 151 -5.26 6.05 17.94
N LEU A 152 -5.29 6.06 16.60
CA LEU A 152 -6.52 5.88 15.83
C LEU A 152 -7.24 4.57 16.18
N PHE A 153 -6.53 3.46 16.36
CA PHE A 153 -7.15 2.14 16.51
C PHE A 153 -7.13 1.56 17.94
N GLU A 154 -6.26 2.04 18.84
CA GLU A 154 -6.10 1.54 20.22
C GLU A 154 -6.73 2.44 21.30
N ALA A 155 -7.19 3.66 20.98
CA ALA A 155 -7.71 4.60 21.98
C ALA A 155 -9.03 4.16 22.66
N GLY A 156 -9.63 3.05 22.23
CA GLY A 156 -10.84 2.45 22.80
C GLY A 156 -12.15 3.14 22.41
N SER A 157 -12.11 4.37 21.89
CA SER A 157 -13.25 5.01 21.21
C SER A 157 -12.79 6.08 20.22
N ALA A 158 -13.62 6.34 19.20
CA ALA A 158 -13.40 7.40 18.22
C ALA A 158 -13.20 8.78 18.87
N ALA A 159 -13.99 9.11 19.91
CA ALA A 159 -13.86 10.37 20.64
C ALA A 159 -12.51 10.50 21.36
N LYS A 160 -12.01 9.42 21.98
CA LYS A 160 -10.69 9.42 22.64
C LYS A 160 -9.55 9.52 21.62
N ALA A 161 -9.66 8.82 20.48
CA ALA A 161 -8.71 8.94 19.39
C ALA A 161 -8.64 10.38 18.88
N LEU A 162 -9.79 11.00 18.58
CA LEU A 162 -9.86 12.36 18.07
C LEU A 162 -9.25 13.39 19.04
N ALA A 163 -9.57 13.29 20.34
CA ALA A 163 -9.01 14.18 21.36
C ALA A 163 -7.48 14.02 21.48
N ALA A 164 -6.97 12.78 21.44
CA ALA A 164 -5.54 12.52 21.52
C ALA A 164 -4.74 13.01 20.30
N LEU A 165 -5.41 13.20 19.15
CA LEU A 165 -4.77 13.63 17.91
C LEU A 165 -4.75 15.15 17.69
N GLU A 166 -5.51 15.92 18.48
CA GLU A 166 -5.71 17.37 18.29
C GLU A 166 -4.41 18.17 18.19
N SER A 167 -3.43 17.88 19.04
CA SER A 167 -2.12 18.56 19.04
C SER A 167 -1.08 17.92 18.11
N LEU A 168 -1.39 16.77 17.51
CA LEU A 168 -0.44 15.97 16.72
C LEU A 168 -0.58 16.19 15.21
N VAL A 169 -1.74 16.70 14.76
CA VAL A 169 -2.03 16.93 13.35
C VAL A 169 -2.47 18.38 13.09
N PRO A 170 -2.38 18.89 11.85
CA PRO A 170 -2.91 20.20 11.52
C PRO A 170 -4.43 20.28 11.74
N PRO A 171 -4.99 21.47 12.06
CA PRO A 171 -6.43 21.61 12.31
C PRO A 171 -7.33 21.08 11.19
N ALA A 172 -6.94 21.29 9.92
CA ALA A 172 -7.67 20.79 8.77
C ALA A 172 -7.67 19.24 8.69
N VAL A 173 -6.56 18.60 9.07
CA VAL A 173 -6.48 17.15 9.15
C VAL A 173 -7.32 16.64 10.31
N TRP A 174 -7.27 17.30 11.47
CA TRP A 174 -8.09 16.94 12.62
C TRP A 174 -9.59 16.94 12.28
N GLN A 175 -10.06 17.95 11.55
CA GLN A 175 -11.45 18.02 11.05
C GLN A 175 -11.78 16.87 10.08
N ALA A 176 -10.87 16.53 9.17
CA ALA A 176 -11.06 15.40 8.27
C ALA A 176 -11.12 14.05 9.04
N LEU A 177 -10.28 13.89 10.07
CA LEU A 177 -10.30 12.72 10.94
C LEU A 177 -11.58 12.64 11.76
N GLN A 178 -12.13 13.76 12.23
CA GLN A 178 -13.41 13.81 12.93
C GLN A 178 -14.54 13.20 12.07
N ALA A 179 -14.63 13.59 10.80
CA ALA A 179 -15.63 13.04 9.88
C ALA A 179 -15.38 11.55 9.58
N TRP A 180 -14.12 11.17 9.35
CA TRP A 180 -13.75 9.79 9.02
C TRP A 180 -13.96 8.82 10.19
N LEU A 181 -13.66 9.23 11.43
CA LEU A 181 -13.86 8.40 12.64
C LEU A 181 -15.34 8.08 12.91
N ALA A 182 -16.28 8.78 12.27
CA ALA A 182 -17.71 8.48 12.33
C ALA A 182 -18.19 7.54 11.21
N SER A 183 -17.30 7.15 10.29
CA SER A 183 -17.63 6.35 9.11
C SER A 183 -17.70 4.84 9.40
N ALA A 184 -18.42 4.09 8.56
CA ALA A 184 -18.47 2.63 8.63
C ALA A 184 -17.11 2.01 8.26
N GLU A 185 -16.38 2.68 7.36
CA GLU A 185 -15.04 2.31 6.91
C GLU A 185 -14.04 2.31 8.07
N TYR A 186 -14.07 3.33 8.94
CA TYR A 186 -13.26 3.33 10.16
C TYR A 186 -13.64 2.18 11.10
N GLY A 187 -14.94 1.94 11.30
CA GLY A 187 -15.42 0.84 12.14
C GLY A 187 -14.87 -0.51 11.69
N ALA A 188 -14.95 -0.80 10.40
CA ALA A 188 -14.42 -2.04 9.81
C ALA A 188 -12.89 -2.15 9.97
N LEU A 189 -12.15 -1.07 9.72
CA LEU A 189 -10.69 -1.06 9.87
C LEU A 189 -10.24 -1.18 11.33
N ALA A 190 -10.97 -0.58 12.27
CA ALA A 190 -10.67 -0.70 13.70
C ALA A 190 -10.89 -2.13 14.20
N GLU A 191 -11.97 -2.78 13.77
CA GLU A 191 -12.23 -4.19 14.06
C GLU A 191 -11.11 -5.08 13.49
N GLU A 192 -10.76 -4.85 12.22
CA GLU A 192 -9.68 -5.57 11.55
C GLU A 192 -8.32 -5.39 12.26
N TYR A 193 -7.99 -4.15 12.68
CA TYR A 193 -6.77 -3.85 13.42
C TYR A 193 -6.68 -4.65 14.72
N LEU A 194 -7.76 -4.71 15.50
CA LEU A 194 -7.81 -5.45 16.75
C LEU A 194 -7.66 -6.96 16.51
N GLN A 195 -8.25 -7.50 15.44
CA GLN A 195 -8.05 -8.89 15.04
C GLN A 195 -6.59 -9.18 14.65
N VAL A 196 -5.92 -8.28 13.92
CA VAL A 196 -4.47 -8.41 13.64
C VAL A 196 -3.65 -8.38 14.93
N ALA A 197 -3.98 -7.49 15.87
CA ALA A 197 -3.28 -7.41 17.15
C ALA A 197 -3.43 -8.70 17.97
N GLN A 198 -4.65 -9.26 18.02
CA GLN A 198 -4.92 -10.55 18.66
C GLN A 198 -4.17 -11.70 17.99
N TYR A 199 -4.16 -11.73 16.65
CA TYR A 199 -3.41 -12.72 15.87
C TYR A 199 -1.92 -12.68 16.23
N LYS A 200 -1.31 -11.48 16.27
CA LYS A 200 0.10 -11.31 16.67
C LYS A 200 0.35 -11.72 18.12
N ALA A 201 -0.57 -11.39 19.03
CA ALA A 201 -0.43 -11.76 20.44
C ALA A 201 -0.40 -13.29 20.65
N ALA A 202 -1.16 -14.04 19.85
CA ALA A 202 -1.17 -15.51 19.89
C ALA A 202 0.21 -16.13 19.58
N TRP A 203 1.05 -15.43 18.81
CA TRP A 203 2.41 -15.87 18.47
C TRP A 203 3.50 -15.34 19.42
N SER A 204 3.15 -14.54 20.43
CA SER A 204 4.12 -13.88 21.32
C SER A 204 4.97 -14.84 22.16
N VAL A 205 4.51 -16.08 22.35
CA VAL A 205 5.19 -17.12 23.13
C VAL A 205 6.12 -18.00 22.28
N ALA A 206 6.19 -17.78 20.96
CA ALA A 206 7.10 -18.53 20.09
C ALA A 206 8.57 -18.19 20.40
N PRO A 207 9.50 -19.16 20.30
CA PRO A 207 10.92 -18.92 20.61
C PRO A 207 11.60 -17.96 19.62
N TYR A 208 11.04 -17.81 18.42
CA TYR A 208 11.48 -16.87 17.39
C TYR A 208 10.26 -16.23 16.73
N PRO A 209 10.37 -15.01 16.17
CA PRO A 209 9.30 -14.42 15.37
C PRO A 209 8.87 -15.36 14.24
N PRO A 210 7.57 -15.67 14.10
CA PRO A 210 7.10 -16.62 13.10
C PRO A 210 7.26 -16.05 11.68
N ILE A 211 7.55 -16.95 10.74
CA ILE A 211 7.47 -16.71 9.30
C ILE A 211 6.35 -17.59 8.77
N PHE A 212 5.34 -16.96 8.18
CA PHE A 212 4.18 -17.62 7.60
C PHE A 212 4.45 -17.97 6.14
N SER A 213 4.05 -19.18 5.74
CA SER A 213 4.13 -19.64 4.35
C SER A 213 2.72 -19.85 3.82
N THR A 214 2.40 -19.19 2.71
CA THR A 214 1.13 -19.31 1.99
C THR A 214 1.36 -19.70 0.54
N VAL A 215 0.27 -20.03 -0.14
CA VAL A 215 0.21 -20.34 -1.57
C VAL A 215 -0.95 -19.58 -2.19
N ASP A 216 -0.80 -19.15 -3.42
CA ASP A 216 -1.85 -18.51 -4.21
C ASP A 216 -1.94 -19.16 -5.60
N ALA A 217 -3.14 -19.28 -6.14
CA ALA A 217 -3.39 -19.83 -7.48
C ALA A 217 -3.80 -18.71 -8.46
N VAL A 218 -2.94 -18.41 -9.43
CA VAL A 218 -3.26 -17.52 -10.55
C VAL A 218 -3.78 -18.38 -11.69
N VAL A 219 -5.10 -18.51 -11.82
CA VAL A 219 -5.72 -19.38 -12.84
C VAL A 219 -6.33 -18.54 -13.94
N THR A 220 -5.89 -18.73 -15.19
CA THR A 220 -6.42 -18.02 -16.35
C THR A 220 -7.12 -18.94 -17.34
N ALA A 221 -8.17 -18.42 -17.97
CA ALA A 221 -8.84 -19.04 -19.11
C ALA A 221 -9.53 -17.94 -19.95
N ILE A 222 -9.40 -18.00 -21.28
CA ILE A 222 -10.17 -17.16 -22.23
C ILE A 222 -10.13 -15.66 -21.87
N GLY A 223 -8.93 -15.11 -21.60
CA GLY A 223 -8.77 -13.69 -21.25
C GLY A 223 -9.35 -13.28 -19.88
N HIS A 224 -9.71 -14.24 -19.03
CA HIS A 224 -10.16 -14.03 -17.65
C HIS A 224 -9.17 -14.63 -16.66
N VAL A 225 -9.22 -14.14 -15.43
CA VAL A 225 -8.55 -14.75 -14.26
C VAL A 225 -9.59 -15.06 -13.19
N LEU A 226 -9.42 -16.19 -12.52
CA LEU A 226 -10.27 -16.59 -11.40
C LEU A 226 -9.83 -15.87 -10.13
N LEU A 227 -10.78 -15.19 -9.49
CA LEU A 227 -10.58 -14.45 -8.25
C LEU A 227 -11.69 -14.78 -7.27
N ILE A 228 -11.38 -14.65 -5.99
CA ILE A 228 -12.36 -14.69 -4.91
C ILE A 228 -12.58 -13.30 -4.31
N ARG A 229 -13.74 -13.11 -3.71
CA ARG A 229 -14.00 -11.98 -2.82
C ARG A 229 -13.93 -12.49 -1.39
N ARG A 230 -12.99 -11.97 -0.60
CA ARG A 230 -12.74 -12.46 0.77
C ARG A 230 -13.96 -12.19 1.66
N GLY A 231 -14.48 -13.23 2.32
CA GLY A 231 -15.59 -13.14 3.27
C GLY A 231 -15.13 -12.97 4.73
N GLY A 232 -13.92 -13.44 5.03
CA GLY A 232 -13.31 -13.42 6.35
C GLY A 232 -12.21 -12.37 6.54
N PHE A 233 -11.63 -12.40 7.74
CA PHE A 233 -10.44 -11.65 8.12
C PHE A 233 -9.16 -12.29 7.51
N LEU A 234 -8.15 -11.55 7.05
CA LEU A 234 -8.00 -10.10 6.84
C LEU A 234 -8.60 -9.68 5.49
N GLY A 235 -8.90 -8.40 5.26
CA GLY A 235 -9.22 -7.87 3.94
C GLY A 235 -10.64 -8.21 3.45
N LYS A 236 -11.59 -8.27 4.39
CA LYS A 236 -12.98 -8.62 4.09
C LYS A 236 -13.56 -7.71 2.99
N GLY A 237 -14.13 -8.33 1.97
CA GLY A 237 -14.73 -7.66 0.82
C GLY A 237 -13.76 -7.29 -0.31
N GLN A 238 -12.45 -7.51 -0.15
CA GLN A 238 -11.44 -7.29 -1.18
C GLN A 238 -11.35 -8.48 -2.14
N TRP A 239 -10.94 -8.22 -3.38
CA TRP A 239 -10.59 -9.25 -4.36
C TRP A 239 -9.24 -9.87 -4.02
N ALA A 240 -9.14 -11.19 -4.16
CA ALA A 240 -7.90 -11.93 -3.95
C ALA A 240 -7.80 -13.09 -4.93
N LEU A 241 -6.57 -13.47 -5.25
CA LEU A 241 -6.25 -14.83 -5.71
C LEU A 241 -6.75 -15.87 -4.71
N PRO A 242 -7.26 -17.02 -5.18
CA PRO A 242 -7.54 -18.14 -4.30
C PRO A 242 -6.27 -18.66 -3.63
N GLY A 243 -6.26 -18.80 -2.32
CA GLY A 243 -5.02 -19.09 -1.61
C GLY A 243 -5.08 -19.00 -0.09
N GLY A 244 -4.19 -19.75 0.55
CA GLY A 244 -4.18 -19.90 1.99
C GLY A 244 -2.87 -20.45 2.54
N PHE A 245 -2.91 -20.96 3.77
CA PHE A 245 -1.73 -21.45 4.47
C PHE A 245 -1.30 -22.82 3.95
N VAL A 246 0.01 -23.07 3.97
CA VAL A 246 0.55 -24.40 3.69
C VAL A 246 0.34 -25.31 4.89
N GLU A 247 -0.22 -26.49 4.66
CA GLU A 247 -0.38 -27.52 5.70
C GLU A 247 0.93 -28.29 5.95
N PRO A 248 1.22 -28.75 7.18
CA PRO A 248 2.51 -29.36 7.54
C PRO A 248 2.93 -30.59 6.75
N ARG A 249 1.99 -31.26 6.07
CA ARG A 249 2.23 -32.51 5.31
C ARG A 249 1.95 -32.38 3.82
N GLU A 250 1.85 -31.16 3.30
CA GLU A 250 1.59 -30.88 1.89
C GLU A 250 2.81 -30.25 1.20
N ARG A 251 2.99 -30.56 -0.08
CA ARG A 251 3.86 -29.78 -0.97
C ARG A 251 3.13 -28.50 -1.39
N LEU A 252 3.89 -27.46 -1.73
CA LEU A 252 3.34 -26.15 -2.15
C LEU A 252 2.28 -26.27 -3.25
N LEU A 253 2.54 -27.05 -4.32
CA LEU A 253 1.55 -27.25 -5.38
C LEU A 253 0.30 -27.99 -4.88
N GLN A 254 0.43 -28.91 -3.93
CA GLN A 254 -0.72 -29.61 -3.35
C GLN A 254 -1.59 -28.65 -2.56
N SER A 255 -0.98 -27.81 -1.71
CA SER A 255 -1.70 -26.75 -0.99
C SER A 255 -2.37 -25.76 -1.95
N ALA A 256 -1.68 -25.33 -3.01
CA ALA A 256 -2.27 -24.39 -3.99
C ALA A 256 -3.51 -24.97 -4.68
N LEU A 257 -3.50 -26.27 -5.00
CA LEU A 257 -4.64 -26.96 -5.59
C LEU A 257 -5.77 -27.22 -4.59
N ARG A 258 -5.44 -27.47 -3.31
CA ARG A 258 -6.42 -27.63 -2.22
C ARG A 258 -7.17 -26.32 -1.99
N GLU A 259 -6.44 -25.23 -1.73
CA GLU A 259 -7.02 -23.90 -1.49
C GLU A 259 -7.90 -23.46 -2.67
N LEU A 260 -7.41 -23.64 -3.90
CA LEU A 260 -8.19 -23.35 -5.10
C LEU A 260 -9.51 -24.15 -5.14
N ALA A 261 -9.50 -25.42 -4.75
CA ALA A 261 -10.70 -26.25 -4.74
C ALA A 261 -11.67 -25.88 -3.61
N GLU A 262 -11.14 -25.58 -2.41
CA GLU A 262 -11.90 -25.22 -1.22
C GLU A 262 -12.65 -23.90 -1.41
N GLU A 263 -12.01 -22.88 -1.99
CA GLU A 263 -12.60 -21.54 -2.10
C GLU A 263 -13.45 -21.33 -3.37
N THR A 264 -13.19 -22.10 -4.44
CA THR A 264 -13.81 -21.84 -5.76
C THR A 264 -14.59 -23.00 -6.37
N ARG A 265 -14.47 -24.21 -5.80
CA ARG A 265 -15.05 -25.45 -6.36
C ARG A 265 -14.87 -25.58 -7.89
N LEU A 266 -13.72 -25.11 -8.40
CA LEU A 266 -13.44 -25.05 -9.82
C LEU A 266 -13.67 -26.42 -10.47
N ALA A 267 -14.56 -26.48 -11.47
CA ALA A 267 -14.94 -27.71 -12.16
C ALA A 267 -13.88 -28.22 -13.15
N VAL A 268 -12.65 -28.42 -12.67
CA VAL A 268 -11.50 -28.93 -13.44
C VAL A 268 -10.79 -30.02 -12.64
N ALA A 269 -10.56 -31.17 -13.26
CA ALA A 269 -9.88 -32.29 -12.59
C ALA A 269 -8.42 -31.95 -12.25
N ALA A 270 -7.96 -32.38 -11.07
CA ALA A 270 -6.61 -32.07 -10.57
C ALA A 270 -5.46 -32.43 -11.55
N PRO A 271 -5.47 -33.55 -12.28
CA PRO A 271 -4.42 -33.84 -13.28
C PRO A 271 -4.36 -32.80 -14.41
N ILE A 272 -5.50 -32.25 -14.81
CA ILE A 272 -5.57 -31.19 -15.85
C ILE A 272 -4.98 -29.90 -15.29
N LEU A 273 -5.34 -29.51 -14.06
CA LEU A 273 -4.76 -28.33 -13.40
C LEU A 273 -3.24 -28.47 -13.23
N GLN A 274 -2.76 -29.64 -12.81
CA GLN A 274 -1.32 -29.88 -12.68
C GLN A 274 -0.59 -29.75 -14.03
N ALA A 275 -1.17 -30.27 -15.12
CA ALA A 275 -0.61 -30.11 -16.46
C ALA A 275 -0.70 -28.67 -17.01
N ALA A 276 -1.61 -27.86 -16.46
CA ALA A 276 -1.80 -26.46 -16.82
C ALA A 276 -0.83 -25.50 -16.09
N LEU A 277 -0.07 -25.97 -15.11
CA LEU A 277 0.94 -25.17 -14.42
C LEU A 277 2.00 -24.68 -15.43
N ARG A 278 2.38 -23.40 -15.32
CA ARG A 278 3.36 -22.74 -16.21
C ARG A 278 4.53 -22.16 -15.45
N GLU A 279 4.26 -21.48 -14.36
CA GLU A 279 5.28 -20.78 -13.58
C GLU A 279 4.92 -20.83 -12.09
N VAL A 280 5.95 -20.80 -11.25
CA VAL A 280 5.79 -20.54 -9.81
C VAL A 280 6.72 -19.40 -9.45
N LYS A 281 6.22 -18.40 -8.73
CA LYS A 281 7.01 -17.27 -8.25
C LYS A 281 6.79 -17.06 -6.76
N VAL A 282 7.87 -16.78 -6.04
CA VAL A 282 7.85 -16.39 -4.64
C VAL A 282 7.65 -14.88 -4.53
N PHE A 283 6.75 -14.47 -3.61
CA PHE A 283 6.55 -13.09 -3.22
C PHE A 283 6.83 -12.96 -1.72
N ASP A 284 7.87 -12.21 -1.42
CA ASP A 284 8.52 -12.20 -0.12
C ASP A 284 8.86 -10.78 0.34
N HIS A 285 8.11 -9.76 -0.05
CA HIS A 285 8.30 -8.44 0.56
C HIS A 285 7.97 -8.49 2.08
N PRO A 286 8.86 -8.03 2.98
CA PRO A 286 8.71 -8.17 4.44
C PRO A 286 7.36 -7.71 4.99
N ASP A 287 6.84 -6.60 4.45
CA ASP A 287 5.62 -5.96 4.92
C ASP A 287 4.40 -6.18 4.00
N ARG A 288 4.40 -7.24 3.16
CA ARG A 288 3.25 -7.51 2.26
C ARG A 288 1.96 -7.77 3.04
N SER A 289 2.07 -8.37 4.23
CA SER A 289 0.97 -8.78 5.09
C SER A 289 0.99 -8.09 6.43
N GLN A 290 -0.17 -7.66 6.90
CA GLN A 290 -0.28 -7.06 8.24
C GLN A 290 -0.23 -8.09 9.36
N ARG A 291 -0.51 -9.37 9.06
CA ARG A 291 -0.51 -10.47 10.05
C ARG A 291 0.88 -10.77 10.59
N GLY A 292 1.92 -10.50 9.79
CA GLY A 292 3.32 -10.72 10.13
C GLY A 292 4.12 -11.03 8.87
N ARG A 293 5.34 -11.55 9.04
CA ARG A 293 6.19 -11.95 7.92
C ARG A 293 5.53 -13.11 7.17
N THR A 294 4.86 -12.82 6.06
CA THR A 294 4.22 -13.81 5.18
C THR A 294 4.98 -13.88 3.86
N ILE A 295 5.27 -15.10 3.42
CA ILE A 295 5.85 -15.41 2.11
C ILE A 295 4.82 -16.23 1.36
N THR A 296 4.42 -15.80 0.15
CA THR A 296 3.51 -16.58 -0.68
C THR A 296 4.21 -17.17 -1.90
N HIS A 297 3.79 -18.37 -2.29
CA HIS A 297 4.20 -19.04 -3.51
C HIS A 297 3.02 -19.01 -4.49
N ALA A 298 3.07 -18.10 -5.46
CA ALA A 298 2.03 -17.98 -6.47
C ALA A 298 2.28 -18.98 -7.61
N HIS A 299 1.27 -19.79 -7.92
CA HIS A 299 1.29 -20.81 -8.95
C HIS A 299 0.43 -20.36 -10.12
N PHE A 300 1.04 -20.20 -11.29
CA PHE A 300 0.36 -19.70 -12.49
C PHE A 300 -0.08 -20.84 -13.40
N PHE A 301 -1.39 -20.93 -13.60
CA PHE A 301 -2.05 -21.95 -14.41
C PHE A 301 -2.74 -21.31 -15.62
N ILE A 302 -2.55 -21.91 -16.80
CA ILE A 302 -3.25 -21.51 -18.03
C ILE A 302 -4.11 -22.68 -18.50
N LEU A 303 -5.43 -22.54 -18.34
CA LEU A 303 -6.40 -23.48 -18.85
C LEU A 303 -6.64 -23.22 -20.34
N GLY A 304 -6.59 -24.29 -21.14
CA GLY A 304 -7.03 -24.25 -22.54
C GLY A 304 -8.53 -24.49 -22.69
N GLY A 305 -9.10 -24.15 -23.85
CA GLY A 305 -10.48 -24.53 -24.21
C GLY A 305 -11.44 -23.36 -24.49
N GLY A 306 -12.68 -23.70 -24.88
CA GLY A 306 -13.67 -22.80 -25.49
C GLY A 306 -14.69 -22.12 -24.56
N GLU A 307 -14.85 -22.57 -23.31
CA GLU A 307 -15.73 -21.94 -22.31
C GLU A 307 -15.07 -21.84 -20.93
N LEU A 308 -15.50 -20.87 -20.11
CA LEU A 308 -15.01 -20.69 -18.75
C LEU A 308 -15.56 -21.82 -17.86
N PRO A 309 -14.71 -22.56 -17.12
CA PRO A 309 -15.18 -23.58 -16.21
C PRO A 309 -16.10 -23.01 -15.12
N ALA A 310 -17.09 -23.79 -14.70
CA ALA A 310 -17.97 -23.41 -13.60
C ALA A 310 -17.18 -23.26 -12.29
N VAL A 311 -17.57 -22.26 -11.49
CA VAL A 311 -17.01 -21.94 -10.18
C VAL A 311 -18.14 -21.60 -9.21
N GLU A 312 -17.96 -21.96 -7.94
CA GLU A 312 -18.88 -21.67 -6.85
C GLU A 312 -18.07 -21.31 -5.61
N ALA A 313 -18.42 -20.20 -4.97
CA ALA A 313 -17.75 -19.77 -3.75
C ALA A 313 -18.01 -20.75 -2.60
N ALA A 314 -16.99 -21.05 -1.83
CA ALA A 314 -17.10 -21.86 -0.62
C ALA A 314 -16.06 -21.43 0.44
N ASP A 315 -16.18 -22.01 1.64
CA ASP A 315 -15.36 -21.70 2.81
C ASP A 315 -15.32 -20.19 3.17
N ASP A 316 -14.15 -19.56 3.20
CA ASP A 316 -13.99 -18.15 3.55
C ASP A 316 -14.19 -17.20 2.35
N ALA A 317 -14.40 -17.73 1.14
CA ALA A 317 -14.73 -16.94 -0.05
C ALA A 317 -16.22 -16.56 -0.07
N ALA A 318 -16.51 -15.27 -0.04
CA ALA A 318 -17.88 -14.76 -0.21
C ALA A 318 -18.36 -14.87 -1.67
N GLN A 319 -17.44 -14.83 -2.63
CA GLN A 319 -17.69 -14.97 -4.07
C GLN A 319 -16.47 -15.62 -4.74
N ALA A 320 -16.69 -16.38 -5.81
CA ALA A 320 -15.66 -16.84 -6.74
C ALA A 320 -16.11 -16.48 -8.16
N ARG A 321 -15.27 -15.76 -8.92
CA ARG A 321 -15.62 -15.24 -10.25
C ARG A 321 -14.44 -15.22 -11.19
N TRP A 322 -14.74 -15.51 -12.46
CA TRP A 322 -13.88 -15.16 -13.58
C TRP A 322 -14.03 -13.67 -13.87
N LEU A 323 -12.97 -12.88 -13.69
CA LEU A 323 -12.94 -11.46 -14.06
C LEU A 323 -12.13 -11.26 -15.35
N PRO A 324 -12.61 -10.41 -16.29
CA PRO A 324 -11.84 -10.08 -17.49
C PRO A 324 -10.52 -9.41 -17.11
N ILE A 325 -9.40 -9.91 -17.63
CA ILE A 325 -8.06 -9.39 -17.33
C ILE A 325 -7.95 -7.90 -17.69
N VAL A 326 -8.59 -7.50 -18.79
CA VAL A 326 -8.61 -6.11 -19.28
C VAL A 326 -9.25 -5.10 -18.32
N GLN A 327 -10.03 -5.55 -17.33
CA GLN A 327 -10.64 -4.67 -16.34
C GLN A 327 -9.75 -4.42 -15.12
N LEU A 328 -8.78 -5.31 -14.86
CA LEU A 328 -8.09 -5.35 -13.57
C LEU A 328 -7.22 -4.13 -13.30
N ALA A 329 -6.63 -3.51 -14.33
CA ALA A 329 -5.81 -2.32 -14.19
C ALA A 329 -6.55 -1.14 -13.50
N GLY A 330 -7.88 -1.09 -13.62
CA GLY A 330 -8.71 -0.07 -12.96
C GLY A 330 -9.18 -0.44 -11.54
N MET A 331 -8.85 -1.62 -11.04
CA MET A 331 -9.43 -2.21 -9.82
C MET A 331 -8.41 -2.36 -8.68
N GLU A 332 -7.22 -1.79 -8.80
CA GLU A 332 -6.12 -1.96 -7.84
C GLU A 332 -6.51 -1.65 -6.38
N GLU A 333 -7.33 -0.63 -6.16
CA GLU A 333 -7.84 -0.22 -4.83
C GLU A 333 -8.78 -1.26 -4.18
N GLU A 334 -9.15 -2.32 -4.90
CA GLU A 334 -10.04 -3.38 -4.42
C GLU A 334 -9.30 -4.67 -4.05
N PHE A 335 -7.99 -4.76 -4.31
CA PHE A 335 -7.24 -6.00 -4.10
C PHE A 335 -6.66 -6.15 -2.70
N PHE A 336 -6.68 -7.39 -2.22
CA PHE A 336 -6.06 -7.80 -0.97
C PHE A 336 -4.54 -7.75 -1.05
N GLU A 337 -3.91 -7.14 -0.04
CA GLU A 337 -2.46 -7.03 0.10
C GLU A 337 -1.76 -6.60 -1.21
N ASP A 338 -0.88 -7.45 -1.75
CA ASP A 338 -0.13 -7.26 -2.98
C ASP A 338 -0.69 -8.10 -4.15
N HIS A 339 -1.90 -8.66 -4.05
CA HIS A 339 -2.42 -9.60 -5.05
C HIS A 339 -2.56 -8.95 -6.44
N PHE A 340 -2.82 -7.63 -6.51
CA PHE A 340 -2.75 -6.88 -7.76
C PHE A 340 -1.35 -6.95 -8.40
N HIS A 341 -0.28 -6.85 -7.61
CA HIS A 341 1.11 -6.91 -8.06
C HIS A 341 1.51 -8.34 -8.44
N ILE A 342 0.97 -9.35 -7.75
CA ILE A 342 1.10 -10.75 -8.15
C ILE A 342 0.50 -10.94 -9.54
N LEU A 343 -0.72 -10.44 -9.75
CA LEU A 343 -1.40 -10.50 -11.04
C LEU A 343 -0.64 -9.73 -12.13
N ASP A 344 -0.17 -8.51 -11.85
CA ASP A 344 0.65 -7.72 -12.78
C ASP A 344 1.88 -8.50 -13.24
N ARG A 345 2.55 -9.21 -12.33
CA ARG A 345 3.73 -9.99 -12.69
C ARG A 345 3.44 -11.12 -13.69
N PHE A 346 2.28 -11.76 -13.63
CA PHE A 346 1.95 -12.86 -14.55
C PHE A 346 1.19 -12.39 -15.79
N LEU A 347 0.42 -11.31 -15.67
CA LEU A 347 -0.56 -10.89 -16.68
C LEU A 347 -0.22 -9.56 -17.35
N HIS A 348 0.83 -8.87 -16.89
CA HIS A 348 1.28 -7.56 -17.41
C HIS A 348 0.13 -6.55 -17.44
N LEU A 349 -0.48 -6.32 -16.28
CA LEU A 349 -1.66 -5.45 -16.15
C LEU A 349 -1.28 -3.98 -16.34
N LEU A 350 -0.07 -3.60 -15.94
CA LEU A 350 0.48 -2.27 -16.10
C LEU A 350 1.35 -2.23 -17.37
N ASN A 351 1.01 -1.33 -18.29
CA ASN A 351 1.77 -1.07 -19.52
C ASN A 351 2.99 -0.18 -19.22
N GLU A 352 3.86 -0.62 -18.33
CA GLU A 352 5.01 0.16 -17.82
C GLU A 352 6.38 -0.34 -18.25
#